data_AF-A0A382I0M2-F1
#
_entry.id   AF-A0A382I0M2-F1
#
_cell.length_a   1.000
_cell.length_b   1.000
_cell.length_c   1.000
_cell.angle_alpha   90.00
_cell.angle_beta   90.00
_cell.angle_gamma   90.00
#
_symmetry.space_group_name_H-M   'P 1'
#
loop_
_entity.id
_entity.type
_entity.pdbx_description
1 polymer ?
#
loop_
_entity_poly.entity_id
_entity_poly.type
_entity_poly.pdbx_seq_one_letter_code
_entity_poly.pdbx_strand_id
1 'polypeptide(L)'
;MNFIRGLIYLSPIFLFGDLDHLIFSELVLTPSNSEYVKITNPTDSDIDLSNYYLTDGTDIGNGEFYYQLPSGTNYWSGSSSDFICRFPSGYTISAGVSITVSLRDSSKYASEFGENADLTLNDDLLDAVDDENTKGNSAAPKLGNTNET
;
A
#
# COMPACT_ATOMS: atom_id res chain seq x y z
N MET A 1 2.31 -66.61 2.59
CA MET A 1 1.15 -65.71 2.78
C MET A 1 1.72 -64.31 2.98
N ASN A 2 1.59 -63.46 1.97
CA ASN A 2 2.34 -62.21 1.88
C ASN A 2 1.61 -61.09 2.62
N PHE A 3 2.27 -60.51 3.63
CA PHE A 3 1.78 -59.32 4.32
C PHE A 3 2.10 -58.07 3.49
N ILE A 4 1.09 -57.44 2.90
CA ILE A 4 1.24 -56.13 2.28
C ILE A 4 1.27 -55.10 3.41
N ARG A 5 2.47 -54.59 3.73
CA ARG A 5 2.67 -53.42 4.59
C ARG A 5 2.30 -52.17 3.80
N GLY A 6 1.08 -51.67 3.99
CA GLY A 6 0.64 -50.40 3.41
C GLY A 6 1.24 -49.23 4.19
N LEU A 7 2.14 -48.50 3.55
CA LEU A 7 2.66 -47.23 4.04
C LEU A 7 1.63 -46.13 3.67
N ILE A 8 0.91 -45.60 4.66
CA ILE A 8 -0.01 -44.47 4.44
C ILE A 8 0.83 -43.19 4.37
N TYR A 9 1.04 -42.67 3.16
CA TYR A 9 1.59 -41.33 2.97
C TYR A 9 0.49 -40.31 3.26
N LEU A 10 0.57 -39.64 4.41
CA LEU A 10 -0.22 -38.45 4.68
C LEU A 10 0.50 -37.27 3.99
N SER A 11 0.10 -36.92 2.77
CA SER A 11 0.57 -35.68 2.14
C SER A 11 -0.06 -34.48 2.87
N PRO A 12 0.72 -33.45 3.26
CA PRO A 12 0.13 -32.22 3.76
C PRO A 12 -0.77 -31.63 2.67
N ILE A 13 -2.06 -31.50 2.97
CA ILE A 13 -2.99 -30.73 2.14
C ILE A 13 -2.66 -29.27 2.41
N PHE A 14 -1.94 -28.63 1.49
CA PHE A 14 -1.80 -27.18 1.49
C PHE A 14 -3.07 -26.60 0.85
N LEU A 15 -3.94 -26.03 1.69
CA LEU A 15 -4.99 -25.13 1.24
C LEU A 15 -4.35 -23.79 0.92
N PHE A 16 -4.05 -23.55 -0.35
CA PHE A 16 -3.77 -22.20 -0.83
C PHE A 16 -5.14 -21.52 -1.02
N GLY A 17 -5.42 -20.52 -0.19
CA GLY A 17 -6.51 -19.60 -0.48
C GLY A 17 -6.11 -18.79 -1.70
N ASP A 18 -6.96 -18.79 -2.73
CA ASP A 18 -6.77 -17.91 -3.88
C ASP A 18 -7.00 -16.48 -3.39
N LEU A 19 -5.95 -15.67 -3.38
CA LEU A 19 -6.07 -14.25 -3.08
C LEU A 19 -6.42 -13.57 -4.39
N ASP A 20 -7.56 -12.91 -4.43
CA ASP A 20 -8.10 -12.22 -5.61
C ASP A 20 -7.84 -10.70 -5.58
N HIS A 21 -6.97 -10.24 -4.66
CA HIS A 21 -6.70 -8.83 -4.40
C HIS A 21 -5.24 -8.58 -4.00
N LEU A 22 -4.84 -7.31 -4.10
CA LEU A 22 -3.55 -6.81 -3.62
C LEU A 22 -3.47 -6.89 -2.09
N ILE A 23 -2.28 -7.13 -1.57
CA ILE A 23 -2.01 -7.12 -0.13
C ILE A 23 -0.89 -6.14 0.21
N PHE A 24 -0.94 -5.56 1.41
CA PHE A 24 0.27 -5.01 2.03
C PHE A 24 1.09 -6.16 2.62
N SER A 25 2.25 -6.42 2.04
CA SER A 25 3.16 -7.48 2.48
C SER A 25 4.23 -6.98 3.44
N GLU A 26 4.47 -5.66 3.48
CA GLU A 26 5.41 -5.03 4.40
C GLU A 26 5.00 -3.58 4.69
N LEU A 27 5.28 -3.13 5.91
CA LEU A 27 5.05 -1.77 6.35
C LEU A 27 6.23 -1.30 7.19
N VAL A 28 6.83 -0.18 6.81
CA VAL A 28 7.91 0.45 7.58
C VAL A 28 7.45 1.81 8.04
N LEU A 29 7.36 1.96 9.37
CA LEU A 29 6.91 3.17 10.05
C LEU A 29 8.07 4.04 10.53
N THR A 30 9.28 3.47 10.58
CA THR A 30 10.47 4.15 11.10
C THR A 30 11.73 3.69 10.36
N PRO A 31 12.70 4.60 10.12
CA PRO A 31 12.65 6.02 10.50
C PRO A 31 11.67 6.84 9.65
N SER A 32 11.22 7.97 10.19
CA SER A 32 10.22 8.85 9.56
C SER A 32 10.59 9.35 8.15
N ASN A 33 11.88 9.40 7.84
CA ASN A 33 12.35 9.81 6.51
C ASN A 33 12.37 8.68 5.48
N SER A 34 11.93 7.47 5.84
CA SER A 34 11.98 6.31 4.96
C SER A 34 10.79 5.37 5.15
N GLU A 35 9.64 5.93 5.56
CA GLU A 35 8.40 5.19 5.64
C GLU A 35 7.98 4.66 4.27
N TYR A 36 7.54 3.40 4.22
CA TYR A 36 7.03 2.80 3.00
C TYR A 36 5.99 1.72 3.27
N VAL A 37 5.23 1.42 2.22
CA VAL A 37 4.40 0.22 2.12
C VAL A 37 4.94 -0.65 0.98
N LYS A 38 4.97 -1.97 1.19
CA LYS A 38 5.19 -2.93 0.10
C LYS A 38 3.85 -3.54 -0.28
N ILE A 39 3.52 -3.42 -1.56
CA ILE A 39 2.26 -3.91 -2.13
C ILE A 39 2.60 -5.12 -2.98
N THR A 40 1.96 -6.25 -2.71
CA THR A 40 2.12 -7.47 -3.50
C THR A 40 0.83 -7.76 -4.25
N ASN A 41 0.97 -8.11 -5.52
CA ASN A 41 -0.07 -8.78 -6.29
C ASN A 41 0.15 -10.31 -6.19
N PRO A 42 -0.54 -11.02 -5.27
CA PRO A 42 -0.41 -12.46 -5.14
C PRO A 42 -1.24 -13.24 -6.19
N THR A 43 -2.03 -12.55 -7.00
CA THR A 43 -2.95 -13.18 -7.97
C THR A 43 -2.19 -13.74 -9.17
N ASP A 44 -2.89 -14.49 -10.02
CA ASP A 44 -2.37 -15.03 -11.29
C ASP A 44 -2.56 -14.09 -12.49
N SER A 45 -3.02 -12.86 -12.25
CA SER A 45 -3.30 -11.86 -13.27
C SER A 45 -2.68 -10.50 -12.94
N ASP A 46 -2.43 -9.72 -13.98
CA ASP A 46 -1.94 -8.34 -13.84
C ASP A 46 -3.07 -7.45 -13.29
N ILE A 47 -2.76 -6.58 -12.32
CA ILE A 47 -3.72 -5.65 -11.71
C ILE A 47 -3.36 -4.21 -12.07
N ASP A 48 -4.27 -3.53 -12.74
CA ASP A 48 -4.19 -2.11 -13.07
C ASP A 48 -4.57 -1.24 -11.86
N LEU A 49 -3.65 -0.35 -11.45
CA LEU A 49 -3.81 0.54 -10.32
C LEU A 49 -4.38 1.92 -10.68
N SER A 50 -4.77 2.16 -11.93
CA SER A 50 -5.27 3.46 -12.40
C SER A 50 -6.44 4.02 -11.58
N ASN A 51 -7.20 3.16 -10.89
CA ASN A 51 -8.31 3.55 -10.01
C ASN A 51 -8.10 3.10 -8.55
N TYR A 52 -6.85 2.99 -8.12
CA TYR A 52 -6.46 2.67 -6.76
C TYR A 52 -5.95 3.92 -6.05
N TYR A 53 -6.18 3.95 -4.74
CA TYR A 53 -5.82 5.05 -3.87
C TYR A 53 -5.07 4.51 -2.65
N LEU A 54 -4.20 5.34 -2.08
CA LEU A 54 -3.50 5.08 -0.82
C LEU A 54 -3.70 6.28 0.10
N THR A 55 -3.99 6.02 1.37
CA THR A 55 -4.32 7.07 2.35
C THR A 55 -4.08 6.59 3.76
N ASP A 56 -3.65 7.50 4.63
CA ASP A 56 -3.74 7.41 6.09
C ASP A 56 -4.87 8.27 6.67
N GLY A 57 -5.42 9.20 5.87
CA GLY A 57 -6.36 10.22 6.31
C GLY A 57 -7.68 9.68 6.83
N THR A 58 -7.91 9.85 8.13
CA THR A 58 -9.16 9.52 8.83
C THR A 58 -9.42 10.53 9.93
N ASP A 59 -10.62 11.11 9.97
CA ASP A 59 -11.08 11.97 11.06
C ASP A 59 -12.36 11.40 11.68
N ILE A 60 -12.19 10.72 12.81
CA ILE A 60 -13.31 10.10 13.55
C ILE A 60 -14.27 11.16 14.09
N GLY A 61 -13.76 12.34 14.48
CA GLY A 61 -14.56 13.40 15.09
C GLY A 61 -15.53 14.05 14.12
N ASN A 62 -15.12 14.16 12.86
CA ASN A 62 -15.93 14.72 11.77
C ASN A 62 -16.62 13.64 10.91
N GLY A 63 -16.34 12.36 11.15
CA GLY A 63 -16.97 11.25 10.44
C GLY A 63 -16.40 11.02 9.04
N GLU A 64 -15.12 11.31 8.85
CA GLU A 64 -14.40 11.18 7.58
C GLU A 64 -13.54 9.91 7.62
N PHE A 65 -13.78 8.97 6.70
CA PHE A 65 -13.18 7.64 6.74
C PHE A 65 -12.82 7.14 5.34
N TYR A 66 -11.62 6.58 5.17
CA TYR A 66 -11.13 6.09 3.86
C TYR A 66 -12.09 5.15 3.12
N TYR A 67 -12.85 4.31 3.85
CA TYR A 67 -13.79 3.37 3.26
C TYR A 67 -15.02 4.05 2.61
N GLN A 68 -15.21 5.36 2.83
CA GLN A 68 -16.23 6.16 2.15
C GLN A 68 -15.80 6.63 0.75
N LEU A 69 -14.57 6.34 0.32
CA LEU A 69 -14.03 6.74 -0.99
C LEU A 69 -14.98 6.41 -2.17
N PRO A 70 -15.61 5.23 -2.25
CA PRO A 70 -16.55 4.93 -3.33
C PRO A 70 -17.79 5.83 -3.38
N SER A 71 -18.13 6.51 -2.28
CA SER A 71 -19.25 7.47 -2.23
C SER A 71 -18.87 8.84 -2.79
N GLY A 72 -17.57 9.17 -2.86
CA GLY A 72 -17.09 10.51 -3.21
C GLY A 72 -17.32 11.58 -2.14
N THR A 73 -17.73 11.21 -0.93
CA THR A 73 -17.95 12.14 0.19
C THR A 73 -17.28 11.62 1.47
N ASN A 74 -16.81 12.53 2.33
CA ASN A 74 -16.25 12.24 3.66
C ASN A 74 -15.21 11.10 3.67
N TYR A 75 -14.39 10.98 2.63
CA TYR A 75 -13.42 9.88 2.50
C TYR A 75 -12.00 10.26 2.94
N TRP A 76 -11.81 11.51 3.32
CA TRP A 76 -10.52 12.09 3.67
C TRP A 76 -10.77 13.30 4.59
N SER A 77 -9.84 13.55 5.51
CA SER A 77 -9.94 14.59 6.55
C SER A 77 -9.69 16.02 6.05
N GLY A 78 -9.13 16.18 4.85
CA GLY A 78 -8.62 17.47 4.39
C GLY A 78 -7.38 17.96 5.14
N SER A 79 -6.86 17.19 6.11
CA SER A 79 -5.71 17.59 6.92
C SER A 79 -4.42 17.55 6.12
N SER A 80 -3.52 18.50 6.41
CA SER A 80 -2.16 18.51 5.84
C SER A 80 -1.19 17.54 6.53
N SER A 81 -1.56 16.98 7.69
CA SER A 81 -0.85 15.87 8.34
C SER A 81 -1.09 14.56 7.57
N ASP A 82 -2.33 14.35 7.16
CA ASP A 82 -2.79 13.21 6.37
C ASP A 82 -2.38 13.29 4.90
N PHE A 83 -2.65 12.22 4.17
CA PHE A 83 -2.65 12.20 2.72
C PHE A 83 -3.74 11.30 2.15
N ILE A 84 -4.14 11.59 0.92
CA ILE A 84 -4.76 10.64 -0.01
C ILE A 84 -4.15 10.87 -1.40
N CYS A 85 -3.76 9.80 -2.08
CA CYS A 85 -3.15 9.88 -3.41
C CYS A 85 -3.66 8.79 -4.36
N ARG A 86 -3.47 8.99 -5.67
CA ARG A 86 -3.73 8.01 -6.73
C ARG A 86 -2.43 7.48 -7.33
N PHE A 87 -2.47 6.24 -7.82
CA PHE A 87 -1.38 5.71 -8.64
C PHE A 87 -1.35 6.37 -10.02
N PRO A 88 -0.20 6.40 -10.71
CA PRO A 88 -0.12 6.89 -12.09
C PRO A 88 -1.04 6.11 -13.03
N SER A 89 -1.64 6.80 -13.99
CA SER A 89 -2.49 6.16 -15.01
C SER A 89 -1.70 5.09 -15.77
N GLY A 90 -2.29 3.90 -15.90
CA GLY A 90 -1.72 2.74 -16.57
C GLY A 90 -0.67 1.99 -15.74
N TYR A 91 -0.40 2.39 -14.50
CA TYR A 91 0.51 1.65 -13.63
C TYR A 91 -0.10 0.30 -13.27
N THR A 92 0.60 -0.79 -13.57
CA THR A 92 0.12 -2.16 -13.40
C THR A 92 1.12 -2.94 -12.56
N ILE A 93 0.65 -3.70 -11.57
CA ILE A 93 1.47 -4.70 -10.87
C ILE A 93 1.21 -6.05 -11.54
N SER A 94 2.23 -6.64 -12.17
CA SER A 94 2.10 -7.96 -12.77
C SER A 94 1.86 -9.07 -11.74
N ALA A 95 1.29 -10.18 -12.18
CA ALA A 95 1.04 -11.36 -11.35
C ALA A 95 2.31 -11.80 -10.57
N GLY A 96 2.17 -12.00 -9.26
CA GLY A 96 3.24 -12.42 -8.36
C GLY A 96 4.29 -11.35 -8.03
N VAL A 97 4.15 -10.12 -8.54
CA VAL A 97 5.12 -9.04 -8.33
C VAL A 97 4.79 -8.24 -7.06
N SER A 98 5.84 -7.71 -6.43
CA SER A 98 5.72 -6.74 -5.35
C SER A 98 6.37 -5.43 -5.75
N ILE A 99 5.79 -4.32 -5.30
CA ILE A 99 6.35 -2.98 -5.44
C ILE A 99 6.53 -2.34 -4.07
N THR A 100 7.54 -1.49 -3.93
CA THR A 100 7.75 -0.65 -2.77
C THR A 100 7.31 0.77 -3.10
N VAL A 101 6.35 1.28 -2.32
CA VAL A 101 5.88 2.66 -2.40
C VAL A 101 6.41 3.43 -1.20
N SER A 102 7.41 4.26 -1.43
CA SER A 102 7.91 5.20 -0.43
C SER A 102 6.87 6.27 -0.15
N LEU A 103 6.66 6.61 1.12
CA LEU A 103 5.81 7.73 1.52
C LEU A 103 6.61 9.04 1.69
N ARG A 104 7.86 9.01 1.21
CA ARG A 104 8.83 10.09 1.17
C ARG A 104 9.36 10.25 -0.24
N ASP A 105 10.03 11.37 -0.52
CA ASP A 105 10.67 11.59 -1.81
C ASP A 105 11.83 10.60 -2.06
N SER A 106 12.20 10.45 -3.33
CA SER A 106 13.20 9.49 -3.80
C SER A 106 14.56 9.70 -3.13
N SER A 107 14.94 10.96 -2.90
CA SER A 107 16.21 11.29 -2.25
C SER A 107 16.27 10.80 -0.81
N LYS A 108 15.20 11.02 -0.04
CA LYS A 108 15.13 10.57 1.36
C LYS A 108 15.14 9.04 1.44
N TYR A 109 14.33 8.36 0.64
CA TYR A 109 14.28 6.89 0.63
C TYR A 109 15.64 6.28 0.27
N ALA A 110 16.24 6.73 -0.84
CA ALA A 110 17.53 6.21 -1.30
C ALA A 110 18.67 6.50 -0.32
N SER A 111 18.62 7.62 0.41
CA SER A 111 19.62 7.93 1.43
C SER A 111 19.59 6.97 2.62
N GLU A 112 18.42 6.41 2.95
CA GLU A 112 18.27 5.47 4.06
C GLU A 112 18.59 4.03 3.64
N PHE A 113 18.00 3.56 2.55
CA PHE A 113 18.07 2.14 2.16
C PHE A 113 19.17 1.83 1.14
N GLY A 114 19.77 2.86 0.52
CA GLY A 114 20.82 2.66 -0.50
C GLY A 114 20.30 2.18 -1.86
N GLU A 115 18.98 2.15 -2.04
CA GLU A 115 18.28 1.77 -3.28
C GLU A 115 17.06 2.66 -3.51
N ASN A 116 16.51 2.65 -4.72
CA ASN A 116 15.30 3.41 -5.04
C ASN A 116 14.04 2.58 -4.72
N ALA A 117 12.97 3.26 -4.30
CA ALA A 117 11.64 2.68 -4.31
C ALA A 117 11.11 2.58 -5.76
N ASP A 118 10.07 1.76 -5.98
CA ASP A 118 9.41 1.66 -7.29
C ASP A 118 8.54 2.88 -7.58
N LEU A 119 7.90 3.43 -6.53
CA LEU A 119 7.13 4.66 -6.56
C LEU A 119 7.35 5.45 -5.28
N THR A 120 7.15 6.76 -5.35
CA THR A 120 7.20 7.65 -4.21
C THR A 120 5.95 8.53 -4.13
N LEU A 121 5.47 8.81 -2.91
CA LEU A 121 4.34 9.70 -2.69
C LEU A 121 4.61 11.09 -3.26
N ASN A 122 5.80 11.63 -3.01
CA ASN A 122 6.11 13.01 -3.37
C ASN A 122 6.42 13.20 -4.85
N ASP A 123 7.11 12.24 -5.49
CA ASP A 123 7.62 12.43 -6.85
C ASP A 123 6.76 11.72 -7.92
N ASP A 124 6.12 10.58 -7.59
CA ASP A 124 5.46 9.74 -8.59
C ASP A 124 3.93 9.65 -8.45
N LEU A 125 3.42 9.53 -7.21
CA LEU A 125 1.98 9.43 -6.97
C LEU A 125 1.27 10.76 -7.27
N LEU A 126 0.03 10.65 -7.74
CA LEU A 126 -0.80 11.79 -8.12
C LEU A 126 -1.66 12.24 -6.94
N ASP A 127 -2.03 13.51 -6.91
CA ASP A 127 -3.09 13.98 -6.03
C ASP A 127 -4.41 13.25 -6.33
N ALA A 128 -5.19 12.95 -5.29
CA ALA A 128 -6.47 12.27 -5.40
C ALA A 128 -7.54 13.12 -6.08
N VAL A 129 -7.41 14.44 -5.97
CA VAL A 129 -8.25 15.44 -6.62
C VAL A 129 -7.34 16.32 -7.47
N ASP A 130 -7.73 16.53 -8.73
CA ASP A 130 -6.94 17.36 -9.64
C ASP A 130 -6.85 18.80 -9.11
N ASP A 131 -5.66 19.40 -9.24
CA ASP A 131 -5.36 20.77 -8.79
C ASP A 131 -5.48 21.03 -7.28
N GLU A 132 -5.62 20.00 -6.44
CA GLU A 132 -5.60 20.11 -4.97
C GLU A 132 -4.38 19.39 -4.36
N ASN A 133 -3.78 19.97 -3.32
CA ASN A 133 -2.73 19.27 -2.56
C ASN A 133 -3.36 18.30 -1.55
N THR A 134 -3.57 17.08 -2.00
CA THR A 134 -4.12 15.95 -1.23
C THR A 134 -3.03 15.06 -0.63
N LYS A 135 -1.78 15.20 -1.08
CA LYS A 135 -0.62 14.49 -0.54
C LYS A 135 -0.08 15.10 0.76
N GLY A 136 -0.63 16.23 1.18
CA GLY A 136 -0.30 16.92 2.43
C GLY A 136 1.11 17.53 2.42
N ASN A 137 1.71 17.62 3.60
CA ASN A 137 3.06 18.19 3.74
C ASN A 137 4.16 17.17 3.39
N SER A 138 4.92 17.42 2.32
CA SER A 138 6.03 16.56 1.87
C SER A 138 7.21 16.45 2.85
N ALA A 139 7.28 17.34 3.85
CA ALA A 139 8.26 17.27 4.92
C ALA A 139 7.80 16.44 6.12
N ALA A 140 6.50 16.24 6.32
CA ALA A 140 5.96 15.54 7.49
C ALA A 140 6.00 14.01 7.31
N PRO A 141 6.32 13.22 8.36
CA PRO A 141 6.05 11.78 8.35
C PRO A 141 4.57 11.52 8.07
N LYS A 142 4.29 10.39 7.45
CA LYS A 142 2.95 9.94 7.08
C LYS A 142 2.48 8.84 8.02
N LEU A 143 3.24 7.75 8.13
CA LEU A 143 2.81 6.60 8.93
C LEU A 143 3.33 6.61 10.37
N GLY A 144 4.39 7.37 10.64
CA GLY A 144 4.95 7.57 11.95
C GLY A 144 4.08 8.52 12.77
N ASN A 145 3.05 7.98 13.39
CA ASN A 145 2.07 8.79 14.10
C ASN A 145 2.49 9.04 15.57
N THR A 146 2.98 10.26 15.85
CA THR A 146 3.03 10.82 17.22
C THR A 146 2.03 11.96 17.45
N ASN A 147 1.22 12.33 16.44
CA ASN A 147 0.43 13.56 16.41
C ASN A 147 -1.09 13.34 16.24
N GLU A 148 -1.54 12.11 16.01
CA GLU A 148 -2.93 11.74 15.72
C GLU A 148 -3.37 10.64 16.70
N THR A 149 -3.45 11.05 17.97
CA THR A 149 -4.16 10.31 19.04
C THR A 149 -5.58 10.81 19.19
#